data_AF-A0AB73T295-F1
#
_entry.id   AF-A0AB73T295-F1
#
_cell.length_a   1.000
_cell.length_b   1.000
_cell.length_c   1.000
_cell.angle_alpha   90.00
_cell.angle_beta   90.00
_cell.angle_gamma   90.00
#
_symmetry.space_group_name_H-M   'P 1'
#
loop_
_entity.id
_entity.type
_entity.pdbx_description
1 polymer ?
#
loop_
_entity_poly.entity_id
_entity_poly.type
_entity_poly.pdbx_seq_one_letter_code
_entity_poly.pdbx_strand_id
1 'polypeptide(L)'
;MFEETRRTAGRGLMFVFTGQIVALFSFIPFLGLAALIIGAVISLYGLYTLSQATIDYKNAFTLTLVGMVIGILANFFTGGFMSGVLSILKNIISFLVVYYVCTSTGQLLSGMSMAQAYTQAERARTIWMLYAVCMAISIVCGLLSYIPIINIMAALVSVVTAVVQLVASILYLIFLWNSQKLLQL
;
A
#
# COMPACT_ATOMS: atom_id res chain seq x y z
N MET A 1 -20.52 20.69 0.65
CA MET A 1 -19.59 20.03 1.61
C MET A 1 -18.99 18.74 1.06
N PHE A 2 -19.79 17.82 0.49
CA PHE A 2 -19.24 16.59 -0.13
C PHE A 2 -18.39 16.83 -1.39
N GLU A 3 -18.72 17.85 -2.21
CA GLU A 3 -17.96 18.20 -3.43
C GLU A 3 -16.48 18.56 -3.15
N GLU A 4 -16.26 19.40 -2.14
CA GLU A 4 -14.92 19.92 -1.78
C GLU A 4 -14.04 18.82 -1.18
N THR A 5 -14.66 17.93 -0.42
CA THR A 5 -14.04 16.72 0.13
C THR A 5 -13.59 15.78 -0.99
N ARG A 6 -14.42 15.58 -2.02
CA ARG A 6 -14.10 14.72 -3.19
C ARG A 6 -12.96 15.29 -4.03
N ARG A 7 -12.97 16.60 -4.31
CA ARG A 7 -11.87 17.27 -5.05
C ARG A 7 -10.53 17.20 -4.30
N THR A 8 -10.57 17.29 -2.98
CA THR A 8 -9.37 17.17 -2.13
C THR A 8 -8.86 15.73 -2.12
N ALA A 9 -9.76 14.75 -2.03
CA ALA A 9 -9.40 13.33 -2.15
C ALA A 9 -8.83 12.99 -3.53
N GLY A 10 -9.42 13.49 -4.62
CA GLY A 10 -8.92 13.29 -5.98
C GLY A 10 -7.50 13.84 -6.20
N ARG A 11 -7.17 15.00 -5.62
CA ARG A 11 -5.80 15.54 -5.64
C ARG A 11 -4.83 14.72 -4.79
N GLY A 12 -5.24 14.31 -3.59
CA GLY A 12 -4.40 13.49 -2.71
C GLY A 12 -4.06 12.13 -3.31
N LEU A 13 -5.02 11.46 -3.94
CA LEU A 13 -4.80 10.21 -4.68
C LEU A 13 -3.78 10.38 -5.82
N MET A 14 -3.77 11.53 -6.49
CA MET A 14 -2.81 11.85 -7.55
C MET A 14 -1.38 11.85 -7.07
N PHE A 15 -1.13 12.48 -5.93
CA PHE A 15 0.19 12.46 -5.31
C PHE A 15 0.60 11.05 -4.89
N VAL A 16 -0.33 10.24 -4.33
CA VAL A 16 -0.03 8.83 -4.00
C VAL A 16 0.33 8.03 -5.24
N PHE A 17 -0.42 8.18 -6.34
CA PHE A 17 -0.14 7.52 -7.61
C PHE A 17 1.23 7.92 -8.18
N THR A 18 1.53 9.22 -8.23
CA THR A 18 2.83 9.73 -8.69
C THR A 18 3.97 9.23 -7.81
N GLY A 19 3.78 9.21 -6.49
CA GLY A 19 4.77 8.69 -5.55
C GLY A 19 5.11 7.22 -5.79
N GLN A 20 4.10 6.39 -6.05
CA GLN A 20 4.29 4.97 -6.36
C GLN A 20 4.97 4.76 -7.72
N ILE A 21 4.63 5.54 -8.76
CA ILE A 21 5.32 5.47 -10.05
C ILE A 21 6.79 5.85 -9.90
N VAL A 22 7.10 6.95 -9.20
CA VAL A 22 8.48 7.38 -8.97
C VAL A 22 9.25 6.31 -8.18
N ALA A 23 8.60 5.66 -7.20
CA ALA A 23 9.19 4.55 -6.47
C ALA A 23 9.46 3.32 -7.35
N LEU A 24 8.68 3.04 -8.39
CA LEU A 24 8.96 1.95 -9.34
C LEU A 24 10.23 2.17 -10.16
N PHE A 25 10.59 3.43 -10.45
CA PHE A 25 11.86 3.77 -11.10
C PHE A 25 13.08 3.66 -10.16
N SER A 26 12.88 3.30 -8.88
CA SER A 26 13.96 3.16 -7.92
C SER A 26 14.94 2.01 -8.21
N PHE A 27 14.61 1.11 -9.14
CA PHE A 27 15.50 0.03 -9.60
C PHE A 27 16.78 0.55 -10.30
N ILE A 28 16.82 1.82 -10.74
CA ILE A 28 18.01 2.40 -11.36
C ILE A 28 19.07 2.69 -10.27
N PRO A 29 20.24 2.03 -10.25
CA PRO A 29 21.18 2.09 -9.12
C PRO A 29 21.70 3.49 -8.76
N PHE A 30 21.79 4.43 -9.70
CA PHE A 30 22.27 5.80 -9.44
C PHE A 30 21.17 6.81 -9.06
N LEU A 31 19.94 6.60 -9.54
CA LEU A 31 18.79 7.47 -9.25
C LEU A 31 17.87 6.87 -8.18
N GLY A 32 18.14 5.63 -7.79
CA GLY A 32 17.20 4.76 -7.09
C GLY A 32 16.85 5.25 -5.70
N LEU A 33 17.86 5.61 -4.90
CA LEU A 33 17.67 6.14 -3.55
C LEU A 33 16.94 7.49 -3.57
N ALA A 34 17.31 8.38 -4.48
CA ALA A 34 16.65 9.68 -4.62
C ALA A 34 15.18 9.51 -5.03
N ALA A 35 14.90 8.66 -6.03
CA ALA A 35 13.55 8.35 -6.47
C ALA A 35 12.71 7.69 -5.36
N LEU A 36 13.31 6.82 -4.54
CA LEU A 36 12.62 6.17 -3.42
C LEU A 36 12.23 7.18 -2.34
N ILE A 37 13.13 8.12 -1.99
CA ILE A 37 12.85 9.19 -1.03
C ILE A 37 11.80 10.16 -1.58
N ILE A 38 11.96 10.61 -2.82
CA ILE A 38 11.03 11.54 -3.47
C ILE A 38 9.65 10.89 -3.59
N GLY A 39 9.58 9.63 -4.02
CA GLY A 39 8.34 8.86 -4.12
C GLY A 39 7.66 8.70 -2.75
N ALA A 40 8.43 8.41 -1.71
CA ALA A 40 7.92 8.32 -0.34
C ALA A 40 7.35 9.66 0.14
N VAL A 41 8.07 10.77 -0.05
CA VAL A 41 7.63 12.12 0.37
C VAL A 41 6.36 12.57 -0.39
N ILE A 42 6.31 12.36 -1.70
CA ILE A 42 5.12 12.68 -2.51
C ILE A 42 3.93 11.80 -2.07
N SER A 43 4.16 10.51 -1.81
CA SER A 43 3.09 9.62 -1.32
C SER A 43 2.57 10.05 0.05
N LEU A 44 3.46 10.46 0.97
CA LEU A 44 3.11 10.99 2.28
C LEU A 44 2.32 12.28 2.19
N TYR A 45 2.72 13.19 1.31
CA TYR A 45 1.98 14.44 1.07
C TYR A 45 0.58 14.19 0.48
N GLY A 46 0.47 13.21 -0.43
CA GLY A 46 -0.81 12.75 -0.95
C GLY A 46 -1.71 12.16 0.13
N LEU A 47 -1.14 11.29 0.97
CA LEU A 47 -1.84 10.66 2.08
C LEU A 47 -2.23 11.67 3.19
N TYR A 48 -1.40 12.70 3.42
CA TYR A 48 -1.73 13.83 4.28
C TYR A 48 -2.92 14.62 3.74
N THR A 49 -2.92 14.92 2.44
CA THR A 49 -4.05 15.59 1.77
C THR A 49 -5.34 14.76 1.86
N LEU A 50 -5.23 13.43 1.75
CA LEU A 50 -6.34 12.49 1.92
C LEU A 50 -6.85 12.43 3.37
N SER A 51 -5.95 12.52 4.35
CA SER A 51 -6.29 12.47 5.78
C SER A 51 -7.22 13.61 6.23
N GLN A 52 -7.27 14.71 5.48
CA GLN A 52 -8.18 15.81 5.76
C GLN A 52 -9.60 15.57 5.19
N ALA A 53 -9.78 14.58 4.32
CA ALA A 53 -11.07 14.29 3.69
C ALA A 53 -11.98 13.39 4.54
N THR A 54 -11.42 12.32 5.15
CA THR A 54 -12.21 11.34 5.93
C THR A 54 -11.39 10.72 7.05
N ILE A 55 -12.05 10.24 8.12
CA ILE A 55 -11.40 9.62 9.28
C ILE A 55 -10.61 8.36 8.90
N ASP A 56 -11.09 7.59 7.93
CA ASP A 56 -10.40 6.37 7.48
C ASP A 56 -9.07 6.66 6.78
N TYR A 57 -8.95 7.80 6.10
CA TYR A 57 -7.67 8.25 5.55
C TYR A 57 -6.71 8.73 6.64
N LYS A 58 -7.20 9.24 7.78
CA LYS A 58 -6.33 9.55 8.94
C LYS A 58 -5.70 8.27 9.49
N ASN A 59 -6.45 7.17 9.54
CA ASN A 59 -5.92 5.87 9.95
C ASN A 59 -4.87 5.37 8.96
N ALA A 60 -5.13 5.42 7.64
CA ALA A 60 -4.15 5.06 6.61
C ALA A 60 -2.85 5.89 6.68
N PHE A 61 -2.99 7.19 6.93
CA PHE A 61 -1.86 8.10 7.11
C PHE A 61 -1.04 7.77 8.36
N THR A 62 -1.72 7.58 9.49
CA THR A 62 -1.08 7.22 10.77
C THR A 62 -0.35 5.89 10.66
N LEU A 63 -0.95 4.89 9.99
CA LEU A 63 -0.32 3.59 9.73
C LEU A 63 0.93 3.71 8.86
N THR A 64 0.89 4.56 7.83
CA THR A 64 2.06 4.81 6.97
C THR A 64 3.21 5.43 7.75
N LEU A 65 2.92 6.41 8.62
CA LEU A 65 3.91 7.00 9.53
C LEU A 65 4.49 5.96 10.50
N VAL A 66 3.64 5.16 11.15
CA VAL A 66 4.07 4.10 12.07
C VAL A 66 4.93 3.05 11.34
N GLY A 67 4.54 2.66 10.12
CA GLY A 67 5.31 1.74 9.28
C GLY A 67 6.67 2.30 8.88
N MET A 68 6.76 3.60 8.60
CA MET A 68 8.02 4.27 8.30
C MET A 68 8.95 4.29 9.52
N VAL A 69 8.43 4.62 10.70
CA VAL A 69 9.18 4.59 11.96
C VAL A 69 9.68 3.17 12.27
N ILE A 70 8.82 2.15 12.14
CA ILE A 70 9.21 0.74 12.31
C ILE A 70 10.25 0.33 11.27
N GLY A 71 10.12 0.78 10.03
CA GLY A 71 11.11 0.53 8.98
C GLY A 71 12.48 1.11 9.32
N ILE A 72 12.53 2.34 9.85
CA ILE A 72 13.77 2.96 10.31
C ILE A 72 14.33 2.18 11.49
N LEU A 73 13.53 1.88 12.51
CA LEU A 73 13.95 1.08 13.67
C LEU A 73 14.46 -0.31 13.27
N ALA A 74 13.83 -0.97 12.29
CA ALA A 74 14.26 -2.27 11.78
C ALA A 74 15.68 -2.24 11.18
N ASN A 75 16.11 -1.11 10.60
CA ASN A 75 17.48 -0.95 10.12
C ASN A 75 18.50 -0.87 11.26
N PHE A 76 18.08 -0.45 12.47
CA PHE A 76 18.93 -0.46 13.67
C PHE A 76 18.97 -1.84 14.36
N PHE A 77 17.94 -2.66 14.18
CA PHE A 77 17.86 -4.03 14.72
C PHE A 77 18.20 -5.07 13.63
N THR A 78 19.44 -5.04 13.14
CA THR A 78 19.98 -6.01 12.17
C THR A 78 20.41 -7.32 12.86
N GLY A 79 19.43 -8.17 13.17
CA GLY A 79 19.65 -9.57 13.57
C GLY A 79 18.87 -10.04 14.80
N GLY A 80 18.50 -11.33 14.79
CA GLY A 80 17.81 -11.99 15.91
C GLY A 80 16.28 -12.02 15.80
N PHE A 81 15.63 -12.57 16.83
CA PHE A 81 14.17 -12.76 16.89
C PHE A 81 13.37 -11.45 16.72
N MET A 82 13.88 -10.33 17.26
CA MET A 82 13.26 -9.01 17.11
C MET A 82 13.17 -8.54 15.65
N SER A 83 14.16 -8.88 14.81
CA SER A 83 14.15 -8.57 13.38
C SER A 83 13.03 -9.33 12.64
N GLY A 84 12.80 -10.59 13.02
CA GLY A 84 11.68 -11.39 12.51
C GLY A 84 10.32 -10.80 12.88
N VAL A 85 10.15 -10.40 14.15
CA VAL A 85 8.91 -9.75 14.64
C VAL A 85 8.67 -8.41 13.94
N LEU A 86 9.70 -7.56 13.79
CA LEU A 86 9.58 -6.27 13.08
C LEU A 86 9.22 -6.46 11.60
N SER A 87 9.76 -7.49 10.96
CA SER A 87 9.44 -7.80 9.55
C SER A 87 7.97 -8.20 9.38
N ILE A 88 7.42 -8.96 10.33
CA ILE A 88 5.99 -9.32 10.36
C ILE A 88 5.12 -8.07 10.58
N LEU A 89 5.46 -7.23 11.56
CA LEU A 89 4.79 -5.95 11.83
C LEU A 89 4.77 -5.04 10.60
N LYS A 90 5.91 -4.92 9.90
CA LYS A 90 6.01 -4.14 8.67
C LYS A 90 5.06 -4.65 7.57
N ASN A 91 4.96 -5.97 7.40
CA ASN A 91 4.03 -6.58 6.45
C ASN A 91 2.56 -6.33 6.85
N ILE A 92 2.22 -6.47 8.13
CA ILE A 92 0.87 -6.15 8.66
C ILE A 92 0.52 -4.70 8.35
N ILE A 93 1.42 -3.76 8.63
CA ILE A 93 1.16 -2.33 8.45
C ILE A 93 1.01 -1.99 6.96
N SER A 94 1.90 -2.52 6.10
CA SER A 94 1.81 -2.32 4.65
C SER A 94 0.46 -2.80 4.09
N PHE A 95 0.02 -3.98 4.54
CA PHE A 95 -1.30 -4.49 4.22
C PHE A 95 -2.42 -3.56 4.70
N LEU A 96 -2.35 -3.10 5.96
CA LEU A 96 -3.39 -2.27 6.56
C LEU A 96 -3.51 -0.91 5.85
N VAL A 97 -2.39 -0.32 5.42
CA VAL A 97 -2.38 0.90 4.61
C VAL A 97 -3.13 0.68 3.30
N VAL A 98 -2.82 -0.38 2.55
CA VAL A 98 -3.51 -0.70 1.28
C VAL A 98 -4.99 -0.98 1.52
N TYR A 99 -5.32 -1.74 2.57
CA TYR A 99 -6.69 -2.02 2.98
C TYR A 99 -7.49 -0.74 3.21
N TYR A 100 -6.96 0.17 4.04
CA TYR A 100 -7.66 1.41 4.38
C TYR A 100 -7.79 2.31 3.15
N VAL A 101 -6.76 2.43 2.32
CA VAL A 101 -6.85 3.25 1.10
C VAL A 101 -7.86 2.68 0.10
N CYS A 102 -7.84 1.38 -0.16
CA CYS A 102 -8.80 0.71 -1.06
C CYS A 102 -10.24 0.82 -0.53
N THR A 103 -10.46 0.57 0.76
CA THR A 103 -11.79 0.63 1.38
C THR A 103 -12.35 2.04 1.40
N SER A 104 -11.54 3.03 1.83
CA SER A 104 -11.97 4.44 1.89
C SER A 104 -12.29 4.98 0.51
N THR A 105 -11.44 4.67 -0.47
CA THR A 105 -11.65 5.09 -1.86
C THR A 105 -12.88 4.41 -2.45
N GLY A 106 -13.09 3.11 -2.17
CA GLY A 106 -14.28 2.37 -2.59
C GLY A 106 -15.58 2.95 -2.00
N GLN A 107 -15.58 3.35 -0.73
CA GLN A 107 -16.73 4.00 -0.09
C GLN A 107 -17.05 5.36 -0.72
N LEU A 108 -16.03 6.19 -0.97
CA LEU A 108 -16.18 7.47 -1.67
C LEU A 108 -16.76 7.31 -3.09
N LEU A 109 -16.33 6.26 -3.79
CA LEU A 109 -16.84 5.94 -5.13
C LEU A 109 -18.26 5.37 -5.08
N SER A 110 -18.60 4.55 -4.08
CA SER A 110 -19.95 3.99 -3.92
C SER A 110 -21.01 5.04 -3.58
N GLY A 111 -20.61 6.17 -3.00
CA GLY A 111 -21.46 7.36 -2.82
C GLY A 111 -21.70 8.14 -4.11
N MET A 112 -21.10 7.73 -5.23
CA MET A 112 -21.26 8.32 -6.56
C MET A 112 -22.15 7.38 -7.39
N SER A 113 -23.30 7.85 -7.87
CA SER A 113 -24.30 7.08 -8.61
C SER A 113 -23.90 6.72 -10.06
N MET A 114 -22.59 6.57 -10.31
CA MET A 114 -22.07 6.18 -11.62
C MET A 114 -21.90 4.66 -11.65
N ALA A 115 -22.58 3.99 -12.59
CA ALA A 115 -22.47 2.55 -12.83
C ALA A 115 -21.01 2.04 -13.02
N GLN A 116 -20.06 2.93 -13.27
CA GLN A 116 -18.64 2.56 -13.39
C GLN A 116 -17.92 2.49 -12.03
N ALA A 117 -18.43 3.16 -11.00
CA ALA A 117 -17.83 3.22 -9.67
C ALA A 117 -18.06 1.95 -8.84
N TYR A 118 -19.22 1.28 -8.98
CA TYR A 118 -19.51 0.03 -8.24
C TYR A 118 -18.58 -1.11 -8.66
N THR A 119 -18.37 -1.28 -9.97
CA THR A 119 -17.46 -2.33 -10.50
C THR A 119 -16.04 -2.13 -10.00
N GLN A 120 -15.65 -0.88 -9.75
CA GLN A 120 -14.29 -0.51 -9.38
C GLN A 120 -14.02 -0.64 -7.88
N ALA A 121 -15.03 -0.38 -7.04
CA ALA A 121 -14.97 -0.70 -5.61
C ALA A 121 -14.82 -2.23 -5.37
N GLU A 122 -15.45 -3.05 -6.21
CA GLU A 122 -15.31 -4.50 -6.14
C GLU A 122 -13.90 -4.98 -6.53
N ARG A 123 -13.26 -4.33 -7.50
CA ARG A 123 -11.84 -4.58 -7.80
C ARG A 123 -10.92 -4.21 -6.65
N ALA A 124 -11.22 -3.13 -5.92
CA ALA A 124 -10.45 -2.74 -4.73
C ALA A 124 -10.52 -3.82 -3.63
N ARG A 125 -11.66 -4.49 -3.48
CA ARG A 125 -11.83 -5.64 -2.58
C ARG A 125 -10.94 -6.81 -3.01
N THR A 126 -10.91 -7.15 -4.30
CA THR A 126 -10.02 -8.20 -4.83
C THR A 126 -8.55 -7.87 -4.58
N ILE A 127 -8.15 -6.60 -4.76
CA ILE A 127 -6.77 -6.13 -4.54
C ILE A 127 -6.38 -6.24 -3.07
N TRP A 128 -7.21 -5.77 -2.13
CA TRP A 128 -6.93 -5.99 -0.70
C TRP A 128 -6.84 -7.48 -0.43
N MET A 129 -7.81 -8.28 -0.88
CA MET A 129 -7.89 -9.69 -0.51
C MET A 129 -6.66 -10.47 -1.00
N LEU A 130 -6.15 -10.11 -2.18
CA LEU A 130 -4.89 -10.60 -2.71
C LEU A 130 -3.70 -10.23 -1.81
N TYR A 131 -3.63 -8.96 -1.36
CA TYR A 131 -2.64 -8.48 -0.40
C TYR A 131 -2.76 -9.18 0.97
N ALA A 132 -3.96 -9.53 1.42
CA ALA A 132 -4.22 -10.24 2.68
C ALA A 132 -3.71 -11.68 2.62
N VAL A 133 -4.00 -12.37 1.51
CA VAL A 133 -3.51 -13.73 1.26
C VAL A 133 -1.99 -13.74 1.19
N CYS A 134 -1.40 -12.80 0.47
CA CYS A 134 0.04 -12.59 0.34
C CYS A 134 0.72 -12.37 1.71
N MET A 135 0.10 -11.56 2.57
CA MET A 135 0.54 -11.33 3.95
C MET A 135 0.41 -12.58 4.82
N ALA A 136 -0.72 -13.29 4.76
CA ALA A 136 -0.94 -14.51 5.53
C ALA A 136 0.11 -15.58 5.18
N ILE A 137 0.38 -15.76 3.89
CA ILE A 137 1.44 -16.65 3.39
C ILE A 137 2.81 -16.21 3.90
N SER A 138 3.12 -14.92 3.86
CA SER A 138 4.41 -14.39 4.35
C SER A 138 4.62 -14.62 5.85
N ILE A 139 3.56 -14.47 6.66
CA ILE A 139 3.60 -14.75 8.10
C ILE A 139 3.83 -16.24 8.36
N VAL A 140 3.10 -17.11 7.64
CA VAL A 140 3.26 -18.55 7.72
C VAL A 140 4.70 -18.94 7.33
N CYS A 141 5.23 -18.44 6.21
CA CYS A 141 6.62 -18.68 5.81
C CYS A 141 7.64 -18.14 6.84
N GLY A 142 7.39 -16.99 7.44
CA GLY A 142 8.25 -16.43 8.49
C GLY A 142 8.30 -17.30 9.74
N LEU A 143 7.16 -17.86 10.15
CA LEU A 143 7.07 -18.81 11.28
C LEU A 143 7.73 -20.15 10.94
N LEU A 144 7.51 -20.67 9.72
CA LEU A 144 8.13 -21.91 9.27
C LEU A 144 9.65 -21.79 9.07
N SER A 145 10.17 -20.60 8.78
CA SER A 145 11.62 -20.34 8.66
C SER A 145 12.39 -20.57 9.96
N TYR A 146 11.70 -20.63 11.11
CA TYR A 146 12.30 -21.04 12.39
C TYR A 146 12.67 -22.53 12.41
N ILE A 147 12.14 -23.33 11.47
CA ILE A 147 12.50 -24.75 11.25
C ILE A 147 13.32 -24.83 9.94
N PRO A 148 14.65 -25.07 10.00
CA PRO A 148 15.56 -24.95 8.86
C PRO A 148 15.22 -25.83 7.64
N ILE A 149 14.50 -26.94 7.84
CA ILE A 149 14.21 -27.95 6.82
C ILE A 149 13.23 -27.44 5.75
N ILE A 150 12.42 -26.39 6.03
CA ILE A 150 11.38 -25.89 5.12
C ILE A 150 11.82 -24.62 4.34
N ASN A 151 13.07 -24.18 4.51
CA ASN A 151 13.57 -22.92 3.95
C ASN A 151 13.51 -22.84 2.39
N ILE A 152 13.64 -23.97 1.70
CA ILE A 152 13.56 -24.04 0.22
C ILE A 152 12.13 -23.70 -0.27
N MET A 153 11.10 -24.13 0.46
CA MET A 153 9.71 -23.80 0.14
C MET A 153 9.44 -22.32 0.38
N ALA A 154 10.01 -21.73 1.43
CA ALA A 154 9.87 -20.30 1.73
C ALA A 154 10.46 -19.41 0.63
N ALA A 155 11.60 -19.80 0.04
CA ALA A 155 12.20 -19.08 -1.08
C ALA A 155 11.30 -19.09 -2.33
N LEU A 156 10.76 -20.25 -2.71
CA LEU A 156 9.81 -20.35 -3.84
C LEU A 156 8.55 -19.52 -3.61
N VAL A 157 8.01 -19.58 -2.39
CA VAL A 157 6.85 -18.78 -2.01
C VAL A 157 7.15 -17.30 -2.09
N SER A 158 8.34 -16.84 -1.66
CA SER A 158 8.72 -15.41 -1.73
C SER A 158 8.72 -14.87 -3.16
N VAL A 159 9.13 -15.68 -4.14
CA VAL A 159 9.11 -15.30 -5.57
C VAL A 159 7.66 -15.14 -6.06
N VAL A 160 6.78 -16.09 -5.74
CA VAL A 160 5.35 -16.01 -6.09
C VAL A 160 4.72 -14.78 -5.42
N THR A 161 5.04 -14.55 -4.15
CA THR A 161 4.56 -13.42 -3.34
C THR A 161 4.98 -12.08 -3.98
N ALA A 162 6.22 -11.98 -4.45
CA ALA A 162 6.72 -10.79 -5.14
C ALA A 162 5.99 -10.52 -6.46
N VAL A 163 5.74 -11.56 -7.28
CA VAL A 163 4.97 -11.42 -8.52
C VAL A 163 3.53 -10.97 -8.22
N VAL A 164 2.90 -11.57 -7.21
CA VAL A 164 1.54 -11.20 -6.76
C VAL A 164 1.49 -9.76 -6.26
N GLN A 165 2.48 -9.32 -5.46
CA GLN A 165 2.59 -7.92 -5.03
C GLN A 165 2.75 -6.97 -6.21
N LEU A 166 3.53 -7.34 -7.23
CA LEU A 166 3.74 -6.52 -8.41
C LEU A 166 2.43 -6.37 -9.20
N VAL A 167 1.70 -7.47 -9.44
CA VAL A 167 0.36 -7.43 -10.07
C VAL A 167 -0.61 -6.59 -9.24
N ALA A 168 -0.63 -6.76 -7.93
CA ALA A 168 -1.47 -5.98 -7.03
C ALA A 168 -1.13 -4.49 -7.05
N SER A 169 0.16 -4.13 -7.18
CA SER A 169 0.62 -2.76 -7.29
C SER A 169 0.17 -2.11 -8.59
N ILE A 170 0.25 -2.83 -9.72
CA ILE A 170 -0.24 -2.35 -11.02
C ILE A 170 -1.76 -2.16 -10.97
N LEU A 171 -2.50 -3.12 -10.42
CA LEU A 171 -3.95 -3.02 -10.27
C LEU A 171 -4.35 -1.85 -9.36
N TYR A 172 -3.60 -1.63 -8.28
CA TYR A 172 -3.78 -0.49 -7.37
C TYR A 172 -3.54 0.85 -8.09
N LEU A 173 -2.49 0.95 -8.92
CA LEU A 173 -2.22 2.14 -9.74
C LEU A 173 -3.36 2.42 -10.74
N ILE A 174 -3.87 1.40 -11.43
CA ILE A 174 -5.02 1.54 -12.36
C ILE A 174 -6.26 2.00 -11.59
N PHE A 175 -6.51 1.45 -10.40
CA PHE A 175 -7.61 1.83 -9.54
C PHE A 175 -7.51 3.29 -9.09
N LEU A 176 -6.32 3.72 -8.65
CA LEU A 176 -6.06 5.11 -8.26
C LEU A 176 -6.32 6.07 -9.44
N TRP A 177 -5.75 5.78 -10.61
CA TRP A 177 -5.90 6.64 -11.79
C TRP A 177 -7.36 6.81 -12.22
N ASN A 178 -8.13 5.71 -12.25
CA ASN A 178 -9.55 5.76 -12.56
C ASN A 178 -10.35 6.52 -11.49
N SER A 179 -10.06 6.28 -10.21
CA SER A 179 -10.75 6.93 -9.10
C SER A 179 -10.50 8.45 -9.09
N GLN A 180 -9.28 8.88 -9.40
CA GLN A 180 -8.95 10.29 -9.54
C GLN A 180 -9.75 10.96 -10.64
N LYS A 181 -9.82 10.34 -11.82
CA LYS A 181 -10.55 10.88 -12.97
C LYS A 181 -12.03 11.06 -12.65
N LEU A 182 -12.62 10.11 -11.92
CA LEU A 182 -14.00 10.16 -11.47
C LEU A 182 -14.26 11.20 -10.37
N LEU A 183 -13.30 11.39 -9.46
CA LEU A 183 -13.41 12.36 -8.35
C LEU A 183 -13.10 13.81 -8.75
N GLN A 184 -12.47 14.02 -9.92
CA GLN A 184 -12.16 15.34 -10.47
C GLN A 184 -13.22 15.87 -11.46
N LEU A 185 -14.13 15.00 -11.91
CA LEU A 185 -15.33 15.33 -12.68
C LEU A 185 -16.39 15.97 -11.78
#